data_AF-A0A950I549-F1
#
_entry.id   AF-A0A950I549-F1
#
_cell.length_a   1.000
_cell.length_b   1.000
_cell.length_c   1.000
_cell.angle_alpha   90.00
_cell.angle_beta   90.00
_cell.angle_gamma   90.00
#
_symmetry.space_group_name_H-M   'P 1'
#
loop_
_entity.id
_entity.type
_entity.pdbx_description
1 polymer ?
#
loop_
_entity_poly.entity_id
_entity_poly.type
_entity_poly.pdbx_seq_one_letter_code
_entity_poly.pdbx_strand_id
1 'polypeptide(L)'
;RAELLGVCEDERRHRQIFYDELLRRGRRRCRSYWLCAAGGFVLGVATGTLGGRAIAATTMAVERVVLTHLERQITELANQDAAAVATIEAIIADERAHHDLSVDSAGKQSVLSRALMAIVSFSTETVIWLGMKL
;
A
#
# COMPACT_ATOMS: atom_id res chain seq x y z
N ARG A 1 -18.58 -4.06 -2.96
CA ARG A 1 -18.46 -4.70 -1.63
C ARG A 1 -17.67 -6.00 -1.72
N ALA A 2 -17.96 -6.89 -2.66
CA ALA A 2 -17.16 -8.11 -2.89
C ALA A 2 -15.69 -7.80 -3.28
N GLU A 3 -15.45 -6.85 -4.20
CA GLU A 3 -14.08 -6.40 -4.55
C GLU A 3 -13.26 -5.95 -3.34
N LEU A 4 -13.82 -5.07 -2.50
CA LEU A 4 -13.12 -4.55 -1.31
C LEU A 4 -12.77 -5.65 -0.28
N LEU A 5 -13.52 -6.76 -0.28
CA LEU A 5 -13.21 -7.89 0.60
C LEU A 5 -12.05 -8.71 0.06
N GLY A 6 -11.98 -8.95 -1.26
CA GLY A 6 -10.84 -9.61 -1.91
C GLY A 6 -9.53 -8.87 -1.64
N VAL A 7 -9.50 -7.56 -1.95
CA VAL A 7 -8.36 -6.69 -1.66
C VAL A 7 -7.92 -6.77 -0.19
N CYS A 8 -8.87 -6.84 0.75
CA CYS A 8 -8.54 -6.93 2.17
C CYS A 8 -7.89 -8.28 2.54
N GLU A 9 -8.28 -9.38 1.90
CA GLU A 9 -7.67 -10.69 2.10
C GLU A 9 -6.24 -10.73 1.53
N ASP A 10 -6.04 -10.16 0.36
CA ASP A 10 -4.73 -10.06 -0.28
C ASP A 10 -3.76 -9.19 0.54
N GLU A 11 -4.20 -8.01 0.99
CA GLU A 11 -3.41 -7.13 1.86
C GLU A 11 -3.02 -7.79 3.19
N ARG A 12 -3.90 -8.62 3.76
CA ARG A 12 -3.56 -9.42 4.95
C ARG A 12 -2.48 -10.44 4.66
N ARG A 13 -2.55 -11.10 3.51
CA ARG A 13 -1.54 -12.05 3.04
C ARG A 13 -0.21 -11.35 2.80
N HIS A 14 -0.19 -10.22 2.09
CA HIS A 14 1.01 -9.41 1.85
C HIS A 14 1.68 -8.99 3.17
N ARG A 15 0.89 -8.48 4.13
CA ARG A 15 1.39 -8.12 5.46
C ARG A 15 2.00 -9.32 6.20
N GLN A 16 1.41 -10.50 6.06
CA GLN A 16 1.92 -11.71 6.71
C GLN A 16 3.25 -12.16 6.09
N ILE A 17 3.36 -12.13 4.76
CA ILE A 17 4.62 -12.42 4.05
C ILE A 17 5.75 -11.52 4.55
N PHE A 18 5.52 -10.20 4.64
CA PHE A 18 6.53 -9.28 5.18
C PHE A 18 6.86 -9.55 6.64
N TYR A 19 5.87 -9.89 7.47
CA TYR A 19 6.09 -10.20 8.87
C TYR A 19 6.96 -11.45 9.06
N ASP A 20 6.65 -12.51 8.32
CA ASP A 20 7.39 -13.77 8.36
C ASP A 20 8.83 -13.57 7.87
N GLU A 21 9.03 -12.72 6.85
CA GLU A 21 10.36 -12.42 6.33
C GLU A 21 11.21 -11.58 7.31
N LEU A 22 10.60 -10.62 8.01
CA LEU A 22 11.26 -9.89 9.09
C LEU A 22 11.64 -10.83 10.25
N LEU A 23 10.73 -11.74 10.62
CA LEU A 23 10.95 -12.71 11.69
C LEU A 23 12.08 -13.69 11.33
N ARG A 24 12.06 -14.22 10.10
CA ARG A 24 13.10 -15.12 9.56
C ARG A 24 14.50 -14.50 9.64
N ARG A 25 14.59 -13.18 9.45
CA ARG A 25 15.84 -12.40 9.50
C ARG A 25 16.18 -11.87 10.89
N GLY A 26 15.34 -12.13 11.90
CA GLY A 26 15.51 -11.61 13.26
C GLY A 26 15.44 -10.07 13.34
N ARG A 27 14.79 -9.41 12.38
CA ARG A 27 14.68 -7.94 12.32
C ARG A 27 13.36 -7.48 12.94
N ARG A 28 13.41 -6.35 13.65
CA ARG A 28 12.22 -5.73 14.23
C ARG A 28 11.52 -4.84 13.20
N ARG A 29 10.20 -4.64 13.37
CA ARG A 29 9.42 -3.66 12.60
C ARG A 29 9.93 -2.24 12.85
N CYS A 30 9.92 -1.40 11.81
CA CYS A 30 10.31 0.01 11.91
C CYS A 30 9.31 0.79 12.77
N ARG A 31 9.76 1.88 13.41
CA ARG A 31 8.89 2.75 14.25
C ARG A 31 7.78 3.41 13.43
N SER A 32 8.04 3.67 12.14
CA SER A 32 7.07 4.17 11.17
C SER A 32 5.85 3.25 11.02
N TYR A 33 5.95 1.95 11.35
CA TYR A 33 4.82 1.02 11.31
C TYR A 33 3.64 1.50 12.16
N TRP A 34 3.91 2.04 13.34
CA TRP A 34 2.86 2.57 14.22
C TRP A 34 2.26 3.87 13.69
N LEU A 35 3.07 4.71 13.04
CA LEU A 35 2.58 5.93 12.38
C LEU A 35 1.68 5.58 11.20
N CYS A 36 2.05 4.59 10.38
CA CYS A 36 1.21 4.07 9.31
C CYS A 36 -0.12 3.52 9.85
N ALA A 37 -0.08 2.75 10.93
CA ALA A 37 -1.28 2.18 11.53
C ALA A 37 -2.25 3.27 12.03
N ALA A 38 -1.72 4.28 12.73
CA ALA A 38 -2.52 5.40 13.22
C ALA A 38 -3.08 6.25 12.06
N GLY A 39 -2.23 6.59 11.08
CA GLY A 39 -2.64 7.37 9.90
C GLY A 39 -3.69 6.65 9.07
N GLY A 40 -3.51 5.35 8.82
CA GLY A 40 -4.46 4.51 8.10
C GLY A 40 -5.81 4.41 8.82
N PHE A 41 -5.82 4.31 10.15
CA PHE A 41 -7.06 4.31 10.93
C PHE A 41 -7.83 5.63 10.79
N VAL A 42 -7.15 6.77 10.99
CA VAL A 42 -7.78 8.10 10.87
C VAL A 42 -8.32 8.33 9.46
N LEU A 43 -7.52 7.98 8.44
CA LEU A 43 -7.92 8.10 7.05
C LEU A 43 -9.12 7.18 6.71
N GLY A 44 -9.13 5.96 7.22
CA GLY A 44 -10.23 5.00 7.06
C GLY A 44 -11.52 5.48 7.71
N VAL A 45 -11.46 6.01 8.93
CA VAL A 45 -12.63 6.59 9.61
C VAL A 45 -13.15 7.81 8.85
N ALA A 46 -12.26 8.72 8.44
CA ALA A 46 -12.64 9.93 7.71
C ALA A 46 -13.32 9.57 6.37
N THR A 47 -12.72 8.69 5.58
CA THR A 47 -13.25 8.28 4.27
C THR A 47 -14.48 7.39 4.37
N GLY A 48 -14.60 6.61 5.45
CA GLY A 48 -15.79 5.82 5.76
C GLY A 48 -17.07 6.65 5.86
N THR A 49 -16.96 7.88 6.39
CA THR A 49 -18.10 8.81 6.46
C THR A 49 -18.51 9.39 5.11
N LEU A 50 -17.60 9.38 4.12
CA LEU A 50 -17.83 9.86 2.75
C LEU A 50 -18.40 8.80 1.79
N GLY A 51 -18.54 7.55 2.27
CA GLY A 51 -19.16 6.45 1.54
C GLY A 51 -18.21 5.62 0.66
N GLY A 52 -18.75 4.55 0.05
CA GLY A 52 -17.95 3.51 -0.61
C GLY A 52 -17.06 3.96 -1.76
N ARG A 53 -17.44 5.02 -2.50
CA ARG A 53 -16.61 5.58 -3.58
C ARG A 53 -15.36 6.29 -3.04
N ALA A 54 -15.47 6.97 -1.91
CA ALA A 54 -14.33 7.63 -1.28
C ALA A 54 -13.36 6.60 -0.70
N ILE A 55 -13.88 5.54 -0.06
CA ILE A 55 -13.08 4.40 0.42
C ILE A 55 -12.26 3.81 -0.74
N ALA A 56 -12.92 3.43 -1.85
CA ALA A 56 -12.24 2.85 -3.00
C ALA A 56 -11.19 3.80 -3.60
N ALA A 57 -11.50 5.09 -3.75
CA ALA A 57 -10.55 6.07 -4.27
C ALA A 57 -9.32 6.24 -3.38
N THR A 58 -9.51 6.24 -2.06
CA THR A 58 -8.41 6.35 -1.10
C THR A 58 -7.58 5.07 -1.05
N THR A 59 -8.20 3.89 -1.10
CA THR A 59 -7.49 2.60 -1.18
C THR A 59 -6.58 2.55 -2.41
N MET A 60 -7.12 2.86 -3.60
CA MET A 60 -6.31 2.93 -4.83
C MET A 60 -5.18 3.96 -4.76
N ALA A 61 -5.39 5.07 -4.06
CA ALA A 61 -4.37 6.08 -3.86
C ALA A 61 -3.20 5.55 -3.03
N VAL A 62 -3.49 4.86 -1.93
CA VAL A 62 -2.48 4.24 -1.07
C VAL A 62 -1.75 3.14 -1.85
N GLU A 63 -2.48 2.24 -2.51
CA GLU A 63 -1.92 1.12 -3.28
C GLU A 63 -0.94 1.60 -4.35
N ARG A 64 -1.28 2.64 -5.12
CA ARG A 64 -0.36 3.20 -6.13
C ARG A 64 0.97 3.63 -5.53
N VAL A 65 0.94 4.29 -4.37
CA VAL A 65 2.14 4.81 -3.71
C VAL A 65 2.97 3.66 -3.15
N VAL A 66 2.31 2.68 -2.55
CA VAL A 66 2.96 1.45 -2.08
C VAL A 66 3.61 0.71 -3.24
N LEU A 67 2.92 0.56 -4.37
CA LEU A 67 3.43 -0.11 -5.56
C LEU A 67 4.69 0.58 -6.10
N THR A 68 4.66 1.91 -6.27
CA THR A 68 5.85 2.69 -6.66
C THR A 68 7.01 2.51 -5.67
N HIS A 69 6.72 2.40 -4.37
CA HIS A 69 7.75 2.14 -3.38
C HIS A 69 8.33 0.72 -3.51
N LEU A 70 7.51 -0.30 -3.73
CA LEU A 70 7.95 -1.68 -3.92
C LEU A 70 8.80 -1.83 -5.19
N GLU A 71 8.42 -1.20 -6.29
CA GLU A 71 9.22 -1.17 -7.53
C GLU A 71 10.61 -0.56 -7.30
N ARG A 72 10.68 0.50 -6.50
CA ARG A 72 11.96 1.10 -6.11
C ARG A 72 12.77 0.16 -5.21
N GLN A 73 12.12 -0.52 -4.26
CA GLN A 73 12.79 -1.50 -3.38
C GLN A 73 13.43 -2.64 -4.18
N ILE A 74 12.79 -3.13 -5.24
CA ILE A 74 13.39 -4.13 -6.14
C ILE A 74 14.72 -3.62 -6.69
N THR A 75 14.76 -2.39 -7.19
CA THR A 75 15.98 -1.81 -7.77
C THR A 75 17.10 -1.68 -6.73
N GLU A 76 16.75 -1.30 -5.50
CA GLU A 76 17.71 -1.17 -4.40
C GLU A 76 18.21 -2.54 -3.89
N LEU A 77 17.36 -3.58 -3.92
CA LEU A 77 17.65 -4.93 -3.42
C LEU A 77 18.19 -5.89 -4.49
N ALA A 78 18.12 -5.56 -5.78
CA ALA A 78 18.44 -6.44 -6.91
C ALA A 78 19.79 -7.17 -6.77
N ASN A 79 20.81 -6.49 -6.25
CA ASN A 79 22.16 -7.04 -6.09
C ASN A 79 22.51 -7.43 -4.64
N GLN A 80 21.55 -7.29 -3.71
CA GLN A 80 21.75 -7.54 -2.29
C GLN A 80 21.00 -8.77 -1.80
N ASP A 81 19.78 -8.98 -2.30
CA ASP A 81 18.87 -10.00 -1.77
C ASP A 81 17.85 -10.49 -2.78
N ALA A 82 18.21 -11.52 -3.53
CA ALA A 82 17.35 -12.13 -4.54
C ALA A 82 16.06 -12.74 -3.96
N ALA A 83 16.07 -13.20 -2.71
CA ALA A 83 14.89 -13.77 -2.06
C ALA A 83 13.87 -12.68 -1.69
N ALA A 84 14.34 -11.53 -1.20
CA ALA A 84 13.48 -10.37 -0.96
C ALA A 84 12.90 -9.83 -2.26
N VAL A 85 13.69 -9.75 -3.33
CA VAL A 85 13.25 -9.31 -4.65
C VAL A 85 12.12 -10.20 -5.18
N ALA A 86 12.31 -11.53 -5.18
CA ALA A 86 11.29 -12.47 -5.63
C ALA A 86 9.98 -12.36 -4.82
N THR A 87 10.09 -12.10 -3.51
CA THR A 87 8.93 -11.89 -2.64
C THR A 87 8.18 -10.61 -3.01
N ILE A 88 8.90 -9.52 -3.25
CA ILE A 88 8.30 -8.23 -3.63
C ILE A 88 7.69 -8.32 -5.04
N GLU A 89 8.33 -8.99 -5.98
CA GLU A 89 7.80 -9.21 -7.33
C GLU A 89 6.48 -9.98 -7.32
N ALA A 90 6.35 -11.00 -6.48
CA ALA A 90 5.09 -11.73 -6.32
C ALA A 90 3.95 -10.83 -5.82
N ILE A 91 4.24 -9.94 -4.86
CA ILE A 91 3.26 -8.96 -4.35
C ILE A 91 2.88 -7.97 -5.46
N ILE A 92 3.85 -7.45 -6.22
CA ILE A 92 3.58 -6.53 -7.34
C ILE A 92 2.70 -7.19 -8.41
N ALA A 93 2.89 -8.48 -8.68
CA ALA A 93 2.08 -9.22 -9.64
C ALA A 93 0.61 -9.34 -9.17
N ASP A 94 0.39 -9.67 -7.90
CA ASP A 94 -0.95 -9.70 -7.28
C ASP A 94 -1.63 -8.32 -7.35
N GLU A 95 -0.91 -7.25 -6.98
CA GLU A 95 -1.44 -5.88 -7.00
C GLU A 95 -1.78 -5.40 -8.42
N ARG A 96 -0.97 -5.75 -9.43
CA ARG A 96 -1.25 -5.39 -10.83
C ARG A 96 -2.49 -6.10 -11.36
N ALA A 97 -2.72 -7.36 -10.98
CA ALA A 97 -3.93 -8.08 -11.35
C ALA A 97 -5.20 -7.40 -10.81
N HIS A 98 -5.13 -6.76 -9.63
CA HIS A 98 -6.26 -5.98 -9.08
C HIS A 98 -6.44 -4.63 -9.75
N HIS A 99 -5.35 -4.00 -10.17
CA HIS A 99 -5.39 -2.72 -10.87
C HIS A 99 -6.12 -2.84 -12.22
N ASP A 100 -5.84 -3.89 -12.99
CA ASP A 100 -6.51 -4.13 -14.28
C ASP A 100 -8.02 -4.35 -14.13
N LEU A 101 -8.47 -4.97 -13.04
CA LEU A 101 -9.89 -5.16 -12.73
C LEU A 101 -10.61 -3.86 -12.33
N SER A 102 -9.89 -2.94 -11.68
CA SER A 102 -10.46 -1.69 -11.17
C SER A 102 -10.46 -0.55 -12.19
N VAL A 103 -9.58 -0.57 -13.20
CA VAL A 103 -9.56 0.40 -14.30
C VAL A 103 -10.83 0.36 -15.14
N ASP A 104 -11.45 -0.82 -15.33
CA ASP A 104 -12.72 -0.97 -16.05
C ASP A 104 -13.92 -0.34 -15.32
N SER A 105 -13.80 -0.13 -14.00
CA SER A 105 -14.85 0.45 -13.15
C SER A 105 -14.65 1.93 -12.83
N ALA A 106 -13.54 2.54 -13.26
CA ALA A 106 -13.12 3.88 -12.88
C ALA A 106 -13.77 4.98 -13.74
N GLY A 107 -15.07 5.21 -13.54
CA GLY A 107 -15.74 6.43 -14.00
C GLY A 107 -15.12 7.70 -13.39
N LYS A 108 -15.10 8.79 -14.19
CA LYS A 108 -14.60 10.16 -13.90
C LYS A 108 -14.20 10.43 -12.44
N GLN A 109 -12.89 10.47 -12.19
CA GLN A 109 -12.30 10.91 -10.92
C GLN A 109 -12.80 12.32 -10.54
N SER A 110 -13.37 12.47 -9.34
CA SER A 110 -13.78 13.77 -8.79
C SER A 110 -12.57 14.59 -8.33
N VAL A 111 -12.66 15.91 -8.33
CA VAL A 111 -11.62 16.82 -7.79
C VAL A 111 -11.23 16.43 -6.36
N LEU A 112 -12.19 15.98 -5.55
CA LEU A 112 -11.95 15.47 -4.19
C LEU A 112 -11.03 14.24 -4.19
N SER A 113 -11.22 13.29 -5.12
CA SER A 113 -10.39 12.09 -5.22
C SER A 113 -8.96 12.40 -5.62
N ARG A 114 -8.75 13.41 -6.48
CA ARG A 114 -7.41 13.91 -6.83
C ARG A 114 -6.71 14.59 -5.66
N ALA A 115 -7.44 15.40 -4.89
CA ALA A 115 -6.89 16.03 -3.70
C ALA A 115 -6.52 15.00 -2.63
N LEU A 116 -7.38 14.00 -2.40
CA LEU A 116 -7.10 12.88 -1.49
C LEU A 116 -5.88 12.07 -1.97
N MET A 117 -5.78 11.77 -3.27
CA MET A 117 -4.60 11.11 -3.83
C MET A 117 -3.31 11.88 -3.55
N ALA A 118 -3.31 13.21 -3.76
CA ALA A 118 -2.13 14.03 -3.53
C ALA A 118 -1.71 14.03 -2.05
N ILE A 119 -2.67 14.19 -1.13
CA ILE A 119 -2.42 14.21 0.31
C ILE A 119 -1.90 12.85 0.78
N VAL A 120 -2.53 11.76 0.33
CA VAL A 120 -2.15 10.40 0.70
C VAL A 120 -0.77 10.06 0.15
N SER A 121 -0.48 10.38 -1.12
CA SER A 121 0.85 10.18 -1.71
C SER A 121 1.93 10.89 -0.92
N PHE A 122 1.74 12.18 -0.66
CA PHE A 122 2.70 12.97 0.10
C PHE A 122 2.89 12.45 1.52
N SER A 123 1.80 12.05 2.19
CA SER A 123 1.86 11.51 3.55
C SER A 123 2.56 10.17 3.61
N THR A 124 2.22 9.25 2.71
CA THR A 124 2.82 7.91 2.63
C THR A 124 4.30 8.00 2.27
N GLU A 125 4.69 8.82 1.29
CA GLU A 125 6.10 9.08 0.96
C GLU A 125 6.87 9.65 2.15
N THR A 126 6.29 10.61 2.87
CA THR A 126 6.92 11.23 4.05
C THR A 126 7.14 10.21 5.15
N VAL A 127 6.15 9.35 5.42
CA VAL A 127 6.25 8.31 6.47
C VAL A 127 7.26 7.23 6.10
N ILE A 128 7.31 6.84 4.83
CA ILE A 128 8.32 5.91 4.31
C ILE A 128 9.71 6.51 4.45
N TRP A 129 9.91 7.75 4.01
CA TRP A 129 11.19 8.45 4.15
C TRP A 129 11.64 8.55 5.60
N LEU A 130 10.72 8.90 6.50
CA LEU A 130 10.99 8.96 7.93
C LEU A 130 11.39 7.56 8.47
N GLY A 131 10.74 6.51 7.99
CA GLY A 131 11.04 5.12 8.33
C GLY A 131 12.39 4.61 7.83
N MET A 132 12.91 5.15 6.73
CA MET A 132 14.28 4.84 6.27
C MET A 132 15.36 5.61 7.04
N LYS A 133 15.00 6.72 7.69
CA LYS A 133 15.95 7.65 8.34
C LYS A 133 16.02 7.50 9.88
N LEU A 134 15.00 6.91 10.51
CA LEU A 134 14.91 6.61 11.95
C LEU A 134 15.36 5.19 12.29
#